data_AF-A0A3D1XRH1-F1
#
_entry.id   AF-A0A3D1XRH1-F1
#
_cell.length_a   1.000
_cell.length_b   1.000
_cell.length_c   1.000
_cell.angle_alpha   90.00
_cell.angle_beta   90.00
_cell.angle_gamma   90.00
#
_symmetry.space_group_name_H-M   'P 1'
#
loop_
_entity.id
_entity.type
_entity.pdbx_description
1 polymer ?
#
loop_
_entity_poly.entity_id
_entity_poly.type
_entity_poly.pdbx_seq_one_letter_code
_entity_poly.pdbx_strand_id
1 'polypeptide(L)'
;DFLKQSGHAGESSTPKIDSIDRLEIRSYLGFLYDKKFSASTMRRKLSTLSSFFRFLCREGYLKNNVVKSVPAPKMENKLPSFLSVDEMFRLIDLPEVEGFLAVRDRAMLEFFYSTGVRISELVSLKTGDIDRTTQMVKVLGKGGKERLLPFGKKCVEALGKYEKVRSDKI
;
A
#
# COMPACT_ATOMS: atom_id res chain seq x y z
N ASP A 1 -20.85 0.40 15.18
CA ASP A 1 -21.81 -0.66 14.78
C ASP A 1 -21.58 -1.99 15.50
N PHE A 2 -20.42 -2.66 15.36
CA PHE A 2 -20.16 -3.94 16.04
C PHE A 2 -20.48 -3.94 17.54
N LEU A 3 -19.96 -2.96 18.30
CA LEU A 3 -20.16 -2.91 19.76
C LEU A 3 -21.64 -2.73 20.14
N LYS A 4 -22.44 -2.05 19.31
CA LYS A 4 -23.88 -1.91 19.49
C LYS A 4 -24.63 -3.18 19.09
N GLN A 5 -24.26 -3.79 17.95
CA GLN A 5 -24.91 -4.99 17.40
C GLN A 5 -24.62 -6.26 18.21
N SER A 6 -23.48 -6.31 18.89
CA SER A 6 -23.06 -7.47 19.69
C SER A 6 -23.51 -7.38 21.15
N GLY A 7 -24.24 -6.32 21.54
CA GLY A 7 -24.69 -6.11 22.92
C GLY A 7 -23.61 -5.65 23.92
N HIS A 8 -22.32 -5.68 23.54
CA HIS A 8 -21.21 -5.30 24.43
C HIS A 8 -21.12 -3.81 24.75
N ALA A 9 -21.84 -2.94 24.03
CA ALA A 9 -21.93 -1.51 24.36
C ALA A 9 -22.99 -1.19 25.44
N GLY A 10 -23.87 -2.12 25.81
CA GLY A 10 -25.10 -1.78 26.55
C GLY A 10 -25.97 -0.78 25.78
N GLU A 11 -27.21 -0.57 26.23
CA GLU A 11 -28.16 0.30 25.52
C GLU A 11 -27.75 1.80 25.53
N SER A 12 -26.76 2.21 26.34
CA SER A 12 -26.32 3.62 26.42
C SER A 12 -24.89 3.86 26.94
N SER A 13 -24.01 2.86 27.07
CA SER A 13 -22.69 3.07 27.70
C SER A 13 -21.51 3.03 26.73
N THR A 14 -20.55 3.93 26.91
CA THR A 14 -19.21 3.79 26.32
C THR A 14 -18.58 2.50 26.86
N PRO A 15 -18.16 1.55 26.00
CA PRO A 15 -17.55 0.31 26.46
C PRO A 15 -16.27 0.63 27.24
N LYS A 16 -16.16 0.10 28.46
CA LYS A 16 -14.98 0.29 29.28
C LYS A 16 -13.85 -0.57 28.74
N ILE A 17 -12.67 0.00 28.59
CA ILE A 17 -11.55 -0.69 27.93
C ILE A 17 -10.97 -1.81 28.81
N ASP A 18 -11.07 -1.67 30.13
CA ASP A 18 -10.67 -2.65 31.13
C ASP A 18 -11.57 -3.89 31.17
N SER A 19 -12.81 -3.79 30.66
CA SER A 19 -13.74 -4.92 30.57
C SER A 19 -13.60 -5.72 29.28
N ILE A 20 -12.71 -5.33 28.36
CA ILE A 20 -12.49 -6.07 27.11
C ILE A 20 -11.58 -7.28 27.38
N ASP A 21 -12.16 -8.46 27.23
CA ASP A 21 -11.54 -9.75 27.41
C ASP A 21 -11.27 -10.46 26.07
N ARG A 22 -10.83 -11.72 26.15
CA ARG A 22 -10.51 -12.55 24.98
C ARG A 22 -11.76 -12.91 24.15
N LEU A 23 -12.90 -13.13 24.80
CA LEU A 23 -14.17 -13.45 24.17
C LEU A 23 -14.67 -12.27 23.33
N GLU A 24 -14.59 -11.03 23.80
CA GLU A 24 -15.01 -9.88 22.98
C GLU A 24 -14.17 -9.73 21.70
N ILE A 25 -12.85 -9.96 21.79
CA ILE A 25 -12.00 -9.92 20.60
C ILE A 25 -12.34 -11.07 19.64
N ARG A 26 -12.68 -12.27 20.14
CA ARG A 26 -13.13 -13.38 19.29
C ARG A 26 -14.48 -13.09 18.65
N SER A 27 -15.42 -12.51 19.38
CA SER A 27 -16.72 -12.05 18.86
C SER A 27 -16.53 -10.99 17.78
N TYR A 28 -15.56 -10.10 17.94
CA TYR A 28 -15.19 -9.14 16.90
C TYR A 28 -14.66 -9.81 15.63
N LEU A 29 -13.80 -10.82 15.77
CA LEU A 29 -13.33 -11.60 14.62
C LEU A 29 -14.48 -12.37 13.95
N GLY A 30 -15.42 -12.92 14.73
CA GLY A 30 -16.63 -13.56 14.21
C GLY A 30 -17.49 -12.59 13.39
N PHE A 31 -17.73 -11.39 13.92
CA PHE A 31 -18.43 -10.33 13.17
C PHE A 31 -17.72 -9.95 11.86
N LEU A 32 -16.38 -9.85 11.87
CA LEU A 32 -15.63 -9.56 10.65
C LEU A 32 -15.73 -10.71 9.63
N TYR A 33 -15.77 -11.95 10.11
CA TYR A 33 -15.96 -13.13 9.27
C TYR A 33 -17.35 -13.16 8.63
N ASP A 34 -18.40 -12.85 9.40
CA ASP A 34 -19.78 -12.77 8.90
C ASP A 34 -19.94 -11.67 7.86
N LYS A 35 -19.20 -10.56 8.02
CA LYS A 35 -19.08 -9.49 7.02
C LYS A 35 -18.21 -9.84 5.81
N LYS A 36 -17.73 -11.09 5.70
CA LYS A 36 -16.92 -11.60 4.58
C LYS A 36 -15.61 -10.83 4.34
N PHE A 37 -15.00 -10.26 5.39
CA PHE A 37 -13.67 -9.67 5.26
C PHE A 37 -12.61 -10.75 4.99
N SER A 38 -11.59 -10.41 4.19
CA SER A 38 -10.47 -11.32 3.95
C SER A 38 -9.66 -11.59 5.22
N ALA A 39 -9.02 -12.76 5.30
CA ALA A 39 -8.11 -13.11 6.40
C ALA A 39 -6.98 -12.07 6.60
N SER A 40 -6.46 -11.51 5.51
CA SER A 40 -5.48 -10.42 5.54
C SER A 40 -6.03 -9.15 6.19
N THR A 41 -7.27 -8.78 5.88
CA THR A 41 -7.94 -7.61 6.47
C THR A 41 -8.21 -7.82 7.95
N MET A 42 -8.73 -8.99 8.34
CA MET A 42 -8.99 -9.35 9.73
C MET A 42 -7.71 -9.35 10.57
N ARG A 43 -6.63 -9.95 10.05
CA ARG A 43 -5.31 -9.95 10.72
C ARG A 43 -4.76 -8.54 10.90
N ARG A 44 -4.90 -7.66 9.89
CA ARG A 44 -4.50 -6.25 10.01
C ARG A 44 -5.29 -5.53 11.11
N LYS A 45 -6.61 -5.71 11.17
CA LYS A 45 -7.47 -5.15 12.24
C LYS A 45 -7.05 -5.65 13.63
N LEU A 46 -6.76 -6.95 13.76
CA LEU A 46 -6.26 -7.53 15.01
C LEU A 46 -4.89 -6.95 15.41
N SER A 47 -3.99 -6.74 14.45
CA SER A 47 -2.68 -6.11 14.68
C SER A 47 -2.80 -4.65 15.14
N THR A 48 -3.70 -3.88 14.52
CA THR A 48 -4.04 -2.52 14.96
C THR A 48 -4.52 -2.53 16.41
N LEU A 49 -5.47 -3.41 16.74
CA LEU A 49 -6.02 -3.51 18.08
C LEU A 49 -4.96 -3.93 19.10
N SER A 50 -4.11 -4.91 18.75
CA SER A 50 -3.00 -5.34 19.60
C SER A 50 -2.00 -4.21 19.83
N SER A 51 -1.75 -3.37 18.84
CA SER A 51 -0.85 -2.21 18.98
C SER A 51 -1.46 -1.12 19.86
N PHE A 52 -2.77 -0.89 19.77
CA PHE A 52 -3.50 0.02 20.66
C PHE A 52 -3.49 -0.47 22.11
N PHE A 53 -3.78 -1.76 22.35
CA PHE A 53 -3.72 -2.34 23.70
C PHE A 53 -2.30 -2.33 24.27
N ARG A 54 -1.27 -2.48 23.43
CA ARG A 54 0.13 -2.32 23.84
C ARG A 54 0.41 -0.89 24.32
N PHE A 55 -0.09 0.11 23.60
CA PHE A 55 -0.02 1.51 24.04
C PHE A 55 -0.70 1.70 25.40
N LEU A 56 -1.94 1.22 25.57
CA LEU A 56 -2.65 1.34 26.84
C LEU A 56 -1.97 0.64 28.02
N CYS A 57 -1.31 -0.49 27.77
CA CYS A 57 -0.50 -1.13 28.81
C CYS A 57 0.71 -0.28 29.20
N ARG A 58 1.37 0.34 28.22
CA ARG A 58 2.53 1.22 28.45
C ARG A 58 2.15 2.47 29.24
N GLU A 59 0.99 3.04 28.98
CA GLU A 59 0.48 4.22 29.70
C GLU A 59 -0.21 3.86 31.04
N GLY A 60 -0.25 2.58 31.42
CA GLY A 60 -0.79 2.13 32.71
C GLY A 60 -2.31 1.97 32.79
N TYR A 61 -3.05 2.19 31.69
CA TYR A 61 -4.50 1.98 31.66
C TYR A 61 -4.91 0.51 31.73
N LEU A 62 -4.07 -0.39 31.20
CA LEU A 62 -4.29 -1.84 31.23
C LEU A 62 -3.07 -2.55 31.81
N LYS A 63 -3.28 -3.67 32.50
CA LYS A 63 -2.18 -4.50 32.99
C LYS A 63 -1.59 -5.40 31.89
N ASN A 64 -2.44 -5.91 31.01
CA ASN A 64 -2.08 -6.92 30.03
C ASN A 64 -2.76 -6.69 28.68
N ASN A 65 -2.08 -7.08 27.60
CA ASN A 65 -2.62 -7.02 26.24
C ASN A 65 -3.34 -8.33 25.90
N VAL A 66 -4.65 -8.37 26.16
CA VAL A 66 -5.50 -9.56 25.91
C VAL A 66 -5.55 -9.96 24.44
N VAL A 67 -5.37 -9.01 23.51
CA VAL A 67 -5.45 -9.23 22.06
C VAL A 67 -4.37 -10.21 21.59
N LYS A 68 -3.19 -10.22 22.24
CA LYS A 68 -2.09 -11.15 21.90
C LYS A 68 -2.46 -12.62 22.13
N SER A 69 -3.43 -12.90 23.00
CA SER A 69 -3.88 -14.28 23.28
C SER A 69 -4.86 -14.84 22.24
N VAL A 70 -5.29 -13.99 21.30
CA VAL A 70 -6.28 -14.34 20.28
C VAL A 70 -5.55 -14.77 19.00
N PRO A 71 -5.78 -16.02 18.54
CA PRO A 71 -5.14 -16.49 17.31
C PRO A 71 -5.65 -15.68 16.11
N ALA A 72 -4.72 -15.22 15.27
CA ALA A 72 -5.08 -14.56 14.03
C ALA A 72 -5.64 -15.56 13.00
N PRO A 73 -6.56 -15.15 12.12
CA PRO A 73 -7.03 -16.00 11.03
C PRO A 73 -5.88 -16.52 10.19
N LYS A 74 -5.95 -17.80 9.78
CA LYS A 74 -4.97 -18.41 8.88
C LYS A 74 -5.06 -17.70 7.53
N MET A 75 -3.91 -17.31 6.99
CA MET A 75 -3.82 -16.67 5.69
C MET A 75 -3.31 -17.69 4.70
N GLU A 76 -3.95 -17.79 3.54
CA GLU A 76 -3.40 -18.54 2.43
C GLU A 76 -2.22 -17.75 1.84
N ASN A 77 -1.08 -18.41 1.72
CA ASN A 77 0.06 -17.85 1.01
C ASN A 77 -0.20 -18.02 -0.49
N LYS A 78 -0.76 -17.00 -1.11
CA LYS A 78 -0.87 -16.94 -2.57
C LYS A 78 0.52 -16.74 -3.15
N LEU A 79 0.86 -17.50 -4.18
CA LEU A 79 2.06 -17.24 -4.96
C LEU A 79 1.94 -15.86 -5.62
N PRO A 80 3.02 -15.06 -5.66
CA PRO A 80 3.04 -13.83 -6.44
C PRO A 80 2.71 -14.15 -7.90
N SER A 81 1.75 -13.42 -8.46
CA SER A 81 1.55 -13.40 -9.91
C SER A 81 2.61 -12.47 -10.52
N PHE A 82 3.18 -12.89 -11.65
CA PHE A 82 4.12 -12.11 -12.44
C PHE A 82 3.66 -12.09 -13.89
N LEU A 83 4.10 -11.08 -14.63
CA LEU A 83 3.89 -10.98 -16.06
C LEU A 83 5.07 -11.65 -16.77
N SER A 84 4.78 -12.46 -17.78
CA SER A 84 5.77 -12.97 -18.73
C SER A 84 6.41 -11.81 -19.50
N VAL A 85 7.54 -12.08 -20.15
CA VAL A 85 8.25 -11.08 -20.96
C VAL A 85 7.34 -10.51 -22.06
N ASP A 86 6.58 -11.37 -22.75
CA ASP A 86 5.65 -10.93 -23.80
C ASP A 86 4.45 -10.15 -23.26
N GLU A 87 3.94 -10.49 -22.07
CA GLU A 87 2.91 -9.70 -21.40
C GLU A 87 3.42 -8.32 -20.98
N MET A 88 4.67 -8.23 -20.52
CA MET A 88 5.31 -6.96 -20.18
C MET A 88 5.47 -6.06 -21.40
N PHE A 89 5.95 -6.59 -22.53
CA PHE A 89 6.07 -5.81 -23.75
C PHE A 89 4.71 -5.34 -24.25
N ARG A 90 3.70 -6.23 -24.28
CA ARG A 90 2.33 -5.85 -24.62
C ARG A 90 1.80 -4.75 -23.73
N LEU A 91 1.98 -4.85 -22.40
CA LEU A 91 1.55 -3.83 -21.44
C LEU A 91 2.22 -2.48 -21.71
N ILE A 92 3.53 -2.48 -21.95
CA ILE A 92 4.30 -1.26 -22.27
C ILE A 92 3.82 -0.66 -23.61
N ASP A 93 3.41 -1.49 -24.56
CA ASP A 93 2.93 -1.10 -25.89
C ASP A 93 1.46 -0.64 -25.96
N LEU A 94 0.64 -0.91 -24.94
CA LEU A 94 -0.79 -0.52 -24.90
C LEU A 94 -1.09 0.97 -25.16
N PRO A 95 -0.28 1.96 -24.75
CA PRO A 95 -0.56 3.36 -25.05
C PRO A 95 -0.30 3.69 -26.54
N GLU A 96 -1.17 3.20 -27.41
CA GLU A 96 -1.01 3.26 -28.88
C GLU A 96 -1.48 4.58 -29.51
N VAL A 97 -2.38 5.31 -28.85
CA VAL A 97 -3.01 6.52 -29.42
C VAL A 97 -2.10 7.73 -29.26
N GLU A 98 -1.95 8.56 -30.29
CA GLU A 98 -1.23 9.83 -30.14
C GLU A 98 -1.97 10.78 -29.19
N GLY A 99 -1.23 11.42 -28.29
CA GLY A 99 -1.78 12.39 -27.36
C GLY A 99 -1.01 12.47 -26.04
N PHE A 100 -1.18 13.59 -25.34
CA PHE A 100 -0.44 13.87 -24.10
C PHE A 100 -0.54 12.75 -23.06
N LEU A 101 -1.74 12.17 -22.86
CA LEU A 101 -1.96 11.11 -21.86
C LEU A 101 -1.25 9.82 -22.25
N ALA A 102 -1.36 9.38 -23.50
CA ALA A 102 -0.73 8.15 -23.96
C ALA A 102 0.80 8.24 -23.91
N VAL A 103 1.38 9.37 -24.33
CA VAL A 103 2.84 9.60 -24.25
C VAL A 103 3.31 9.62 -22.79
N ARG A 104 2.53 10.24 -21.89
CA ARG A 104 2.80 10.21 -20.44
C ARG A 104 2.76 8.78 -19.91
N ASP A 105 1.70 8.04 -20.22
CA ASP A 105 1.48 6.69 -19.68
C ASP A 105 2.55 5.72 -20.19
N ARG A 106 2.95 5.84 -21.46
CA ARG A 106 4.10 5.11 -22.01
C ARG A 106 5.39 5.41 -21.25
N ALA A 107 5.70 6.69 -21.00
CA ALA A 107 6.87 7.07 -20.23
C ALA A 107 6.83 6.52 -18.80
N MET A 108 5.66 6.54 -18.15
CA MET A 108 5.47 5.96 -16.82
C MET A 108 5.69 4.44 -16.80
N LEU A 109 5.18 3.69 -17.78
CA LEU A 109 5.35 2.24 -17.88
C LEU A 109 6.81 1.84 -18.13
N GLU A 110 7.48 2.51 -19.08
CA GLU A 110 8.91 2.32 -19.34
C GLU A 110 9.77 2.62 -18.11
N PHE A 111 9.39 3.66 -17.36
CA PHE A 111 10.06 4.04 -16.11
C PHE A 111 9.86 3.00 -15.01
N PHE A 112 8.62 2.52 -14.80
CA PHE A 112 8.33 1.43 -13.86
C PHE A 112 9.14 0.19 -14.19
N TYR A 113 9.13 -0.22 -15.45
CA TYR A 113 9.85 -1.41 -15.90
C TYR A 113 11.37 -1.27 -15.72
N SER A 114 11.91 -0.09 -16.02
CA SER A 114 13.36 0.16 -15.92
C SER A 114 13.87 0.26 -14.48
N THR A 115 13.08 0.79 -13.55
CA THR A 115 13.57 1.20 -12.21
C THR A 115 12.99 0.38 -11.06
N GLY A 116 11.84 -0.28 -11.25
CA GLY A 116 11.14 -0.98 -10.18
C GLY A 116 10.65 -0.06 -9.04
N VAL A 117 10.46 1.23 -9.30
CA VAL A 117 9.94 2.17 -8.30
C VAL A 117 8.50 1.85 -7.91
N ARG A 118 8.10 2.32 -6.73
CA ARG A 118 6.70 2.29 -6.32
C ARG A 118 5.91 3.40 -7.00
N ILE A 119 4.61 3.19 -7.21
CA ILE A 119 3.73 4.22 -7.78
C ILE A 119 3.78 5.54 -7.01
N SER A 120 3.85 5.50 -5.68
CA SER A 120 3.98 6.69 -4.84
C SER A 120 5.29 7.44 -5.08
N GLU A 121 6.37 6.72 -5.38
CA GLU A 121 7.67 7.33 -5.70
C GLU A 121 7.60 7.98 -7.07
N LEU A 122 7.05 7.30 -8.09
CA LEU A 122 6.87 7.83 -9.44
C LEU A 122 6.07 9.13 -9.48
N VAL A 123 4.90 9.17 -8.83
CA VAL A 123 4.03 10.37 -8.86
C VAL A 123 4.60 11.56 -8.07
N SER A 124 5.60 11.31 -7.21
CA SER A 124 6.25 12.35 -6.42
C SER A 124 7.52 12.89 -7.09
N LEU A 125 7.97 12.29 -8.20
CA LEU A 125 9.18 12.70 -8.91
C LEU A 125 9.05 14.09 -9.52
N LYS A 126 10.12 14.86 -9.42
CA LYS A 126 10.29 16.13 -10.11
C LYS A 126 11.25 15.95 -11.28
N THR A 127 11.18 16.88 -12.25
CA THR A 127 12.09 16.88 -13.40
C THR A 127 13.56 16.93 -12.99
N GLY A 128 13.89 17.68 -11.92
CA GLY A 128 15.24 17.76 -11.37
C GLY A 128 15.76 16.50 -10.66
N ASP A 129 14.90 15.50 -10.43
CA ASP A 129 15.32 14.23 -9.83
C ASP A 129 15.85 13.25 -10.89
N ILE A 130 15.63 13.52 -12.18
CA ILE A 130 15.96 12.63 -13.30
C ILE A 130 17.15 13.21 -14.08
N ASP A 131 18.25 12.49 -14.09
CA ASP A 131 19.39 12.78 -14.95
C ASP A 131 19.41 11.80 -16.13
N ARG A 132 19.02 12.29 -17.30
CA ARG A 132 18.97 11.51 -18.55
C ARG A 132 20.35 11.27 -19.17
N THR A 133 21.34 12.11 -18.83
CA THR A 133 22.72 11.99 -19.31
C THR A 133 23.41 10.83 -18.61
N THR A 134 23.28 10.77 -17.28
CA THR A 134 23.85 9.67 -16.47
C THR A 134 22.91 8.47 -16.34
N GLN A 135 21.66 8.59 -16.84
CA GLN A 135 20.61 7.57 -16.77
C GLN A 135 20.29 7.16 -15.32
N MET A 136 20.28 8.14 -14.42
CA MET A 136 20.06 7.95 -13.00
C MET A 136 18.87 8.78 -12.52
N VAL A 137 18.05 8.21 -11.65
CA VAL A 137 16.99 8.93 -10.96
C VAL A 137 17.17 8.85 -9.46
N LYS A 138 16.98 9.98 -8.79
CA LYS A 138 16.95 10.07 -7.34
C LYS A 138 15.52 9.88 -6.83
N VAL A 139 15.30 8.88 -5.98
CA VAL A 139 13.99 8.61 -5.38
C VAL A 139 14.04 8.63 -3.87
N LEU A 140 13.01 9.21 -3.26
CA LEU A 140 12.84 9.23 -1.81
C LEU A 140 12.06 7.99 -1.35
N GLY A 141 12.75 7.09 -0.67
CA GLY A 141 12.18 5.86 -0.13
C GLY A 141 11.59 6.02 1.28
N LYS A 142 11.14 4.89 1.83
CA LYS A 142 10.59 4.81 3.19
C LYS A 142 11.61 5.30 4.23
N GLY A 143 11.15 6.17 5.14
CA GLY A 143 11.99 6.75 6.19
C GLY A 143 12.82 7.95 5.73
N GLY A 144 12.47 8.58 4.60
CA GLY A 144 13.17 9.76 4.09
C GLY A 144 14.56 9.47 3.52
N LYS A 145 14.84 8.20 3.18
CA LYS A 145 16.13 7.80 2.63
C LYS A 145 16.12 7.94 1.11
N GLU A 146 17.04 8.71 0.58
CA GLU A 146 17.25 8.81 -0.87
C GLU A 146 18.04 7.59 -1.39
N ARG A 147 17.74 7.19 -2.62
CA ARG A 147 18.55 6.22 -3.39
C ARG A 147 18.59 6.65 -4.85
N LEU A 148 19.69 6.31 -5.52
CA LEU A 148 19.84 6.45 -6.97
C LEU A 148 19.46 5.12 -7.63
N LEU A 149 18.67 5.19 -8.70
CA LEU A 149 18.29 4.04 -9.50
C LEU A 149 18.70 4.29 -10.95
N PRO A 150 19.36 3.33 -11.62
CA PRO A 150 19.61 3.43 -13.05
C PRO A 150 18.31 3.17 -13.83
N PHE A 151 18.22 3.71 -15.04
CA PHE A 151 17.16 3.37 -15.99
C PHE A 151 17.69 3.18 -17.41
N GLY A 152 16.96 2.43 -18.23
CA GLY A 152 17.43 2.04 -19.56
C GLY A 152 17.19 3.09 -20.66
N LYS A 153 17.83 2.87 -21.82
CA LYS A 153 17.68 3.72 -23.02
C LYS A 153 16.23 3.90 -23.47
N LYS A 154 15.41 2.86 -23.41
CA LYS A 154 13.98 2.92 -23.76
C LYS A 154 13.21 3.91 -22.88
N CYS A 155 13.53 3.97 -21.59
CA CYS A 155 12.99 4.97 -20.69
C CYS A 155 13.47 6.39 -21.05
N VAL A 156 14.74 6.58 -21.40
CA VAL A 156 15.28 7.88 -21.85
C VAL A 156 14.52 8.40 -23.09
N GLU A 157 14.24 7.52 -24.05
CA GLU A 157 13.49 7.83 -25.27
C GLU A 157 12.04 8.23 -24.93
N ALA A 158 11.35 7.44 -24.10
CA ALA A 158 9.97 7.70 -23.72
C ALA A 158 9.80 8.98 -22.89
N LEU A 159 10.69 9.22 -21.92
CA LEU A 159 10.75 10.47 -21.16
C LEU A 159 10.98 11.68 -22.07
N GLY A 160 11.88 11.55 -23.05
CA GLY A 160 12.15 12.61 -24.01
C GLY A 160 10.93 12.95 -24.88
N LYS A 161 10.16 11.95 -25.31
CA LYS A 161 8.89 12.18 -26.03
C LYS A 161 7.88 12.90 -25.12
N TYR A 162 7.75 12.46 -23.87
CA TYR A 162 6.84 13.08 -22.91
C TYR A 162 7.20 14.54 -22.59
N GLU A 163 8.47 14.85 -22.38
CA GLU A 163 8.92 16.22 -22.08
C GLU A 163 8.62 17.21 -23.21
N LYS A 164 8.75 16.79 -24.47
CA LYS A 164 8.41 17.61 -25.64
C LYS A 164 6.93 18.00 -25.60
N VAL A 165 6.04 17.02 -25.56
CA VAL A 165 4.58 17.24 -25.56
C VAL A 165 4.10 17.91 -24.27
N ARG A 166 4.82 17.75 -23.16
CA ARG A 166 4.56 18.48 -21.91
C ARG A 166 4.88 19.96 -22.03
N SER A 167 5.97 20.31 -22.69
CA SER A 167 6.37 21.71 -22.88
C SER A 167 5.40 22.47 -23.78
N ASP A 168 4.81 21.80 -24.78
CA ASP A 168 3.82 22.40 -25.68
C ASP A 168 2.45 22.68 -25.00
N LYS A 169 2.24 22.17 -23.79
CA LYS A 169 0.95 22.22 -23.07
C LYS A 169 0.99 23.09 -21.81
N ILE A 170 2.17 23.49 -21.35
CA ILE A 170 2.41 24.36 -20.19
C ILE A 170 2.77 25.75 -20.71
#